data_AF-A0A4P8PMR3-F1
#
_entry.id   AF-A0A4P8PMR3-F1
#
_cell.length_a   1.000
_cell.length_b   1.000
_cell.length_c   1.000
_cell.angle_alpha   90.00
_cell.angle_beta   90.00
_cell.angle_gamma   90.00
#
_symmetry.space_group_name_H-M   'P 1'
#
loop_
_entity.id
_entity.type
_entity.pdbx_description
1 polymer ?
#
loop_
_entity_poly.entity_id
_entity_poly.type
_entity_poly.pdbx_seq_one_letter_code
_entity_poly.pdbx_strand_id
1 'polypeptide(L)'
;MTESIDGQQGLYVFEELTDEEIAREADLYGDLTGGVRDLVELALATESDEDDIRRAREHIEAAKRLLEKKTRPHPYGVRWNASGNRRAWGNAVVGLRNAIAPPLHIRREEGGLVWAEVELGMAYEGPAGLTHGGISALLLDQVLGEAAEHGGAPGMTGTLTLRYRRPTPLGKLRAEARVDRIEGVKTFVTGHIAGPDGVCVEAEGIFILPRWARAADGTSPLPVPGQA
;
A
#
# COMPACT_ATOMS: atom_id res chain seq x y z
N MET A 1 14.27 -9.41 23.71
CA MET A 1 14.09 -8.76 22.40
C MET A 1 14.45 -9.80 21.32
N THR A 2 13.72 -10.91 21.34
CA THR A 2 13.97 -12.17 20.61
C THR A 2 12.65 -12.79 20.17
N GLU A 3 11.64 -11.98 19.84
CA GLU A 3 10.54 -12.39 18.94
C GLU A 3 11.02 -12.22 17.49
N SER A 4 12.21 -12.78 17.24
CA SER A 4 13.19 -12.35 16.25
C SER A 4 13.06 -13.23 15.01
N ILE A 5 12.66 -12.65 13.88
CA ILE A 5 12.64 -13.27 12.54
C ILE A 5 11.54 -14.33 12.33
N ASP A 6 11.32 -15.27 13.26
CA ASP A 6 10.29 -16.33 13.11
C ASP A 6 8.86 -15.77 13.05
N GLY A 7 8.53 -14.78 13.87
CA GLY A 7 7.22 -14.13 13.85
C GLY A 7 6.95 -13.34 12.56
N GLN A 8 8.01 -12.82 11.93
CA GLN A 8 7.90 -12.08 10.68
C GLN A 8 7.83 -13.03 9.47
N GLN A 9 8.52 -14.18 9.51
CA GLN A 9 8.37 -15.24 8.50
C GLN A 9 6.97 -15.86 8.51
N GLY A 10 6.32 -15.98 9.68
CA GLY A 10 4.93 -16.43 9.78
C GLY A 10 3.89 -15.53 9.08
N LEU A 11 4.28 -14.31 8.69
CA LEU A 11 3.45 -13.40 7.89
C LEU A 11 3.66 -13.53 6.38
N TYR A 12 4.56 -14.42 5.94
CA TYR A 12 4.77 -14.78 4.54
C TYR A 12 4.13 -16.14 4.30
N VAL A 13 2.91 -16.16 3.76
CA VAL A 13 2.05 -17.35 3.76
C VAL A 13 1.85 -17.88 2.35
N PHE A 14 2.12 -19.16 2.12
CA PHE A 14 1.66 -19.87 0.93
C PHE A 14 0.24 -20.40 1.15
N GLU A 15 -0.64 -20.21 0.18
CA GLU A 15 -2.03 -20.69 0.20
C GLU A 15 -2.33 -21.47 -1.08
N GLU A 16 -3.06 -22.57 -0.95
CA GLU A 16 -3.51 -23.41 -2.06
C GLU A 16 -4.77 -22.85 -2.75
N LEU A 17 -4.86 -21.52 -2.88
CA LEU A 17 -5.97 -20.87 -3.60
C LEU A 17 -5.66 -20.75 -5.08
N THR A 18 -6.63 -21.12 -5.91
CA THR A 18 -6.61 -20.86 -7.35
C THR A 18 -6.71 -19.37 -7.65
N ASP A 19 -6.26 -18.95 -8.83
CA ASP A 19 -6.39 -17.56 -9.27
C ASP A 19 -7.87 -17.12 -9.38
N GLU A 20 -8.78 -18.05 -9.69
CA GLU A 20 -10.23 -17.78 -9.72
C GLU A 20 -10.81 -17.57 -8.31
N GLU A 21 -10.39 -18.35 -7.32
CA GLU A 21 -10.75 -18.11 -5.91
C GLU A 21 -10.23 -16.76 -5.42
N ILE A 22 -8.99 -16.43 -5.78
CA ILE A 22 -8.39 -15.14 -5.44
C ILE A 22 -9.15 -13.98 -6.08
N ALA A 23 -9.53 -14.10 -7.35
CA ALA A 23 -10.33 -13.07 -8.03
C ALA A 23 -11.69 -12.87 -7.34
N ARG A 24 -12.38 -13.97 -7.01
CA ARG A 24 -13.65 -13.91 -6.26
C ARG A 24 -13.49 -13.27 -4.88
N GLU A 25 -12.40 -13.57 -4.16
CA GLU A 25 -12.11 -12.88 -2.90
C GLU A 25 -11.77 -11.40 -3.11
N ALA A 26 -11.04 -11.05 -4.17
CA ALA A 26 -10.71 -9.67 -4.48
C ALA A 26 -11.97 -8.84 -4.71
N ASP A 27 -12.94 -9.36 -5.48
CA ASP A 27 -14.22 -8.70 -5.72
C ASP A 27 -15.00 -8.54 -4.41
N LEU A 28 -15.23 -9.65 -3.69
CA LEU A 28 -16.05 -9.66 -2.47
C LEU A 28 -15.51 -8.72 -1.38
N TYR A 29 -14.21 -8.81 -1.09
CA TYR A 29 -13.60 -8.01 -0.03
C TYR A 29 -13.20 -6.62 -0.51
N GLY A 30 -12.96 -6.45 -1.82
CA GLY A 30 -12.72 -5.16 -2.44
C GLY A 30 -13.95 -4.27 -2.36
N ASP A 31 -15.13 -4.79 -2.71
CA ASP A 31 -16.40 -4.08 -2.63
C ASP A 31 -16.73 -3.68 -1.19
N LEU A 32 -16.58 -4.61 -0.23
CA LEU A 32 -16.74 -4.31 1.18
C LEU A 32 -15.81 -3.17 1.63
N THR A 33 -14.54 -3.25 1.27
CA THR A 33 -13.54 -2.23 1.67
C THR A 33 -13.80 -0.90 0.96
N GLY A 34 -14.29 -0.93 -0.28
CA GLY A 34 -14.77 0.25 -1.01
C GLY A 34 -15.89 0.96 -0.28
N GLY A 35 -16.94 0.24 0.11
CA GLY A 35 -18.03 0.83 0.89
C GLY A 35 -17.57 1.42 2.24
N VAL A 36 -16.56 0.82 2.89
CA VAL A 36 -15.97 1.40 4.12
C VAL A 36 -15.19 2.69 3.80
N ARG A 37 -14.45 2.75 2.69
CA ARG A 37 -13.77 3.98 2.25
C ARG A 37 -14.76 5.10 1.99
N ASP A 38 -15.85 4.79 1.29
CA ASP A 38 -16.91 5.77 1.02
C ASP A 38 -17.54 6.28 2.32
N LEU A 39 -17.76 5.41 3.30
CA LEU A 39 -18.27 5.80 4.62
C LEU A 39 -17.30 6.70 5.39
N VAL A 40 -15.97 6.53 5.24
CA VAL A 40 -14.98 7.41 5.86
C VAL A 40 -15.10 8.84 5.31
N GLU A 41 -15.20 8.98 3.99
CA GLU A 41 -15.41 10.28 3.33
C GLU A 41 -16.77 10.90 3.72
N LEU A 42 -17.85 10.11 3.68
CA LEU A 42 -19.19 10.57 4.05
C LEU A 42 -19.30 10.96 5.52
N ALA A 43 -18.58 10.28 6.43
CA ALA A 43 -18.56 10.65 7.85
C ALA A 43 -17.95 12.03 8.10
N LEU A 44 -17.07 12.51 7.21
CA LEU A 44 -16.52 13.87 7.26
C LEU A 44 -17.47 14.89 6.62
N ALA A 45 -18.19 14.48 5.58
CA ALA A 45 -18.95 15.39 4.72
C ALA A 45 -20.43 15.55 5.08
N THR A 46 -21.02 14.59 5.79
CA THR A 46 -22.48 14.52 5.95
C THR A 46 -23.03 15.63 6.82
N GLU A 47 -24.13 16.23 6.36
CA GLU A 47 -25.00 17.15 7.10
C GLU A 47 -26.43 16.57 7.22
N SER A 48 -26.58 15.25 7.08
CA SER A 48 -27.87 14.56 7.21
C SER A 48 -28.53 14.80 8.58
N ASP A 49 -29.85 14.66 8.63
CA ASP A 49 -30.61 14.84 9.86
C ASP A 49 -30.34 13.76 10.92
N GLU A 50 -30.82 14.02 12.14
CA GLU A 50 -30.54 13.18 13.30
C GLU A 50 -31.05 11.74 13.14
N ASP A 51 -32.18 11.55 12.46
CA ASP A 51 -32.79 10.23 12.30
C ASP A 51 -32.00 9.38 11.30
N ASP A 52 -31.54 9.98 10.19
CA ASP A 52 -30.67 9.31 9.25
C ASP A 52 -29.30 8.97 9.86
N ILE A 53 -28.72 9.85 10.67
CA ILE A 53 -27.45 9.57 11.39
C ILE A 53 -27.63 8.40 12.37
N ARG A 54 -28.74 8.33 13.11
CA ARG A 54 -29.04 7.21 14.01
C ARG A 54 -29.16 5.90 13.24
N ARG A 55 -29.91 5.88 12.13
CA ARG A 55 -30.08 4.68 11.28
C ARG A 55 -28.78 4.23 10.65
N ALA A 56 -27.96 5.16 10.16
CA ALA A 56 -26.63 4.84 9.64
C ALA A 56 -25.75 4.16 10.70
N ARG A 57 -25.77 4.66 11.94
CA ARG A 57 -25.05 4.03 13.06
C ARG A 57 -25.54 2.61 13.35
N GLU A 58 -26.85 2.37 13.32
CA GLU A 58 -27.42 1.03 13.49
C GLU A 58 -26.97 0.06 12.40
N HIS A 59 -26.89 0.52 11.14
CA HIS A 59 -26.38 -0.28 10.02
C HIS A 59 -24.90 -0.59 10.16
N ILE A 60 -24.08 0.38 10.59
CA ILE A 60 -22.65 0.17 10.87
C ILE A 60 -22.47 -0.89 11.97
N GLU A 61 -23.24 -0.80 13.06
CA GLU A 61 -23.19 -1.79 14.13
C GLU A 61 -23.70 -3.17 13.69
N ALA A 62 -24.69 -3.24 12.81
CA ALA A 62 -25.14 -4.49 12.22
C ALA A 62 -24.06 -5.12 11.32
N ALA A 63 -23.39 -4.32 10.48
CA ALA A 63 -22.27 -4.77 9.66
C ALA A 63 -21.12 -5.27 10.54
N LYS A 64 -20.75 -4.54 11.60
CA LYS A 64 -19.72 -4.94 12.56
C LYS A 64 -20.02 -6.32 13.16
N ARG A 65 -21.25 -6.55 13.65
CA ARG A 65 -21.67 -7.85 14.19
C ARG A 65 -21.57 -9.00 13.17
N LEU A 66 -21.76 -8.72 11.88
CA LEU A 66 -21.59 -9.73 10.83
C LEU A 66 -20.11 -10.04 10.59
N LEU A 67 -19.27 -9.01 10.50
CA LEU A 67 -17.84 -9.14 10.19
C LEU A 67 -17.03 -9.74 11.35
N GLU A 68 -17.43 -9.49 12.60
CA GLU A 68 -16.75 -10.02 13.79
C GLU A 68 -16.96 -11.52 14.01
N LYS A 69 -17.92 -12.16 13.31
CA LYS A 69 -18.18 -13.61 13.43
C LYS A 69 -16.96 -14.46 13.13
N LYS A 70 -16.07 -13.99 12.25
CA LYS A 70 -14.85 -14.70 11.86
C LYS A 70 -13.76 -13.70 11.50
N THR A 71 -12.83 -13.48 12.42
CA THR A 71 -11.69 -12.57 12.25
C THR A 71 -10.37 -13.33 12.20
N ARG A 72 -9.34 -12.67 11.68
CA ARG A 72 -7.97 -13.18 11.74
C ARG A 72 -7.32 -12.71 13.05
N PRO A 73 -6.64 -13.58 13.80
CA PRO A 73 -5.96 -13.19 15.04
C PRO A 73 -4.62 -12.47 14.80
N HIS A 74 -4.14 -12.45 13.56
CA HIS A 74 -2.86 -11.86 13.17
C HIS A 74 -3.03 -10.95 11.93
N PRO A 75 -2.08 -10.02 11.68
CA PRO A 75 -2.07 -9.21 10.45
C PRO A 75 -2.15 -10.04 9.17
N TYR A 76 -2.63 -9.43 8.07
CA TYR A 76 -2.80 -10.13 6.79
C TYR A 76 -1.48 -10.71 6.25
N GLY A 77 -0.38 -9.96 6.38
CA GLY A 77 0.94 -10.34 5.89
C GLY A 77 1.09 -10.18 4.37
N VAL A 78 1.95 -11.00 3.78
CA VAL A 78 2.06 -11.18 2.33
C VAL A 78 1.76 -12.64 2.01
N ARG A 79 0.96 -12.88 0.98
CA ARG A 79 0.48 -14.21 0.62
C ARG A 79 0.78 -14.54 -0.83
N TRP A 80 1.00 -15.81 -1.11
CA TRP A 80 1.23 -16.35 -2.45
C TRP A 80 0.35 -17.55 -2.73
N ASN A 81 0.15 -17.85 -4.00
CA ASN A 81 -0.36 -19.16 -4.43
C ASN A 81 0.64 -19.85 -5.38
N ALA A 82 0.25 -21.02 -5.87
CA ALA A 82 1.04 -21.82 -6.80
C ALA A 82 1.39 -21.07 -8.11
N SER A 83 0.52 -20.18 -8.59
CA SER A 83 0.76 -19.35 -9.78
C SER A 83 1.73 -18.18 -9.54
N GLY A 84 2.20 -17.98 -8.30
CA GLY A 84 3.05 -16.85 -7.93
C GLY A 84 2.29 -15.54 -7.68
N ASN A 85 0.96 -15.58 -7.59
CA ASN A 85 0.12 -14.41 -7.33
C ASN A 85 0.40 -13.86 -5.92
N ARG A 86 1.18 -12.78 -5.83
CA ARG A 86 1.56 -12.11 -4.58
C ARG A 86 0.48 -11.13 -4.14
N ARG A 87 0.00 -11.27 -2.91
CA ARG A 87 -1.05 -10.44 -2.31
C ARG A 87 -0.57 -9.81 -1.01
N ALA A 88 -0.59 -8.48 -0.95
CA ALA A 88 -0.33 -7.70 0.27
C ALA A 88 -1.58 -6.90 0.69
N TRP A 89 -2.74 -7.56 0.75
CA TRP A 89 -4.03 -6.89 0.90
C TRP A 89 -4.23 -6.10 2.20
N GLY A 90 -3.37 -6.27 3.21
CA GLY A 90 -3.36 -5.45 4.42
C GLY A 90 -2.43 -4.23 4.36
N ASN A 91 -1.65 -4.05 3.29
CA ASN A 91 -0.71 -2.93 3.15
C ASN A 91 -1.43 -1.57 3.28
N ALA A 92 -0.76 -0.58 3.86
CA ALA A 92 -1.35 0.74 4.15
C ALA A 92 -1.52 1.67 2.94
N VAL A 93 -1.04 1.25 1.76
CA VAL A 93 -0.99 2.04 0.54
C VAL A 93 -1.68 1.30 -0.60
N VAL A 94 -1.34 0.04 -0.84
CA VAL A 94 -1.90 -0.79 -1.93
C VAL A 94 -2.82 -1.90 -1.43
N GLY A 95 -3.21 -1.88 -0.16
CA GLY A 95 -3.96 -2.96 0.46
C GLY A 95 -5.44 -2.99 0.06
N LEU A 96 -5.83 -3.98 -0.75
CA LEU A 96 -7.23 -4.20 -1.15
C LEU A 96 -8.20 -4.29 0.03
N ARG A 97 -7.77 -4.86 1.17
CA ARG A 97 -8.57 -5.02 2.39
C ARG A 97 -8.26 -3.97 3.46
N ASN A 98 -7.58 -2.89 3.10
CA ASN A 98 -7.28 -1.78 4.00
C ASN A 98 -8.05 -0.53 3.55
N ALA A 99 -9.06 -0.12 4.33
CA ALA A 99 -9.85 1.07 4.01
C ALA A 99 -9.11 2.39 4.27
N ILE A 100 -7.95 2.36 4.93
CA ILE A 100 -7.09 3.55 5.07
C ILE A 100 -6.26 3.74 3.79
N ALA A 101 -5.96 2.66 3.08
CA ALA A 101 -5.15 2.69 1.87
C ALA A 101 -5.84 3.55 0.80
N PRO A 102 -5.14 4.57 0.25
CA PRO A 102 -5.67 5.32 -0.88
C PRO A 102 -5.93 4.40 -2.06
N PRO A 103 -6.99 4.64 -2.86
CA PRO A 103 -7.21 3.87 -4.07
C PRO A 103 -6.13 4.24 -5.09
N LEU A 104 -5.08 3.43 -5.17
CA LEU A 104 -4.01 3.59 -6.14
C LEU A 104 -3.66 2.27 -6.82
N HIS A 105 -3.33 2.37 -8.10
CA HIS A 105 -2.91 1.25 -8.92
C HIS A 105 -1.51 1.51 -9.44
N ILE A 106 -0.54 0.72 -8.95
CA ILE A 106 0.83 0.79 -9.41
C ILE A 106 0.91 0.25 -10.84
N ARG A 107 1.49 1.05 -11.74
CA ARG A 107 1.86 0.69 -13.10
C ARG A 107 3.37 0.61 -13.19
N ARG A 108 3.85 -0.41 -13.87
CA ARG A 108 5.28 -0.65 -14.10
C ARG A 108 5.51 -0.67 -15.60
N GLU A 109 6.45 0.13 -16.08
CA GLU A 109 6.76 0.24 -17.51
C GLU A 109 8.12 -0.38 -17.82
N GLU A 110 8.33 -0.67 -19.11
CA GLU A 110 9.66 -0.99 -19.62
C GLU A 110 10.61 0.20 -19.39
N GLY A 111 11.88 -0.08 -19.09
CA GLY A 111 12.85 0.97 -18.74
C GLY A 111 12.85 1.39 -17.27
N GLY A 112 12.06 0.74 -16.41
CA GLY A 112 12.18 0.87 -14.95
C GLY A 112 11.36 2.00 -14.32
N LEU A 113 10.52 2.68 -15.10
CA LEU A 113 9.56 3.66 -14.56
C LEU A 113 8.42 2.94 -13.85
N VAL A 114 8.12 3.38 -12.63
CA VAL A 114 6.95 2.98 -11.87
C VAL A 114 6.13 4.21 -11.55
N TRP A 115 4.82 4.13 -11.74
CA TRP A 115 3.93 5.25 -11.47
C TRP A 115 2.56 4.82 -10.98
N ALA A 116 1.84 5.74 -10.36
CA ALA A 116 0.44 5.56 -10.00
C ALA A 116 -0.32 6.89 -10.13
N GLU A 117 -1.56 6.78 -10.61
CA GLU A 117 -2.56 7.83 -10.44
C GLU A 117 -3.35 7.55 -9.17
N VAL A 118 -3.61 8.60 -8.42
CA VAL A 118 -4.37 8.54 -7.17
C VAL A 118 -5.30 9.74 -7.09
N GLU A 119 -6.48 9.54 -6.53
CA GLU A 119 -7.43 10.61 -6.21
C GLU A 119 -7.59 10.68 -4.70
N LEU A 120 -7.06 11.74 -4.08
CA LEU A 120 -7.07 11.91 -2.63
C LEU A 120 -8.22 12.82 -2.21
N GLY A 121 -9.23 12.26 -1.56
CA GLY A 121 -10.35 12.98 -0.95
C GLY A 121 -10.04 13.58 0.43
N MET A 122 -11.10 14.00 1.13
CA MET A 122 -11.00 14.72 2.41
C MET A 122 -10.43 13.85 3.53
N ALA A 123 -10.54 12.53 3.42
CA ALA A 123 -9.95 11.58 4.36
C ALA A 123 -8.42 11.70 4.47
N TYR A 124 -7.77 12.34 3.48
CA TYR A 124 -6.31 12.51 3.39
C TYR A 124 -5.86 13.96 3.59
N GLU A 125 -6.79 14.85 3.96
CA GLU A 125 -6.52 16.26 4.22
C GLU A 125 -5.58 16.45 5.42
N GLY A 126 -4.71 17.45 5.32
CA GLY A 126 -3.90 17.92 6.44
C GLY A 126 -4.15 19.40 6.68
N PRO A 127 -3.38 20.30 6.04
CA PRO A 127 -3.77 21.70 5.97
C PRO A 127 -5.08 21.86 5.18
N ALA A 128 -5.83 22.91 5.46
CA ALA A 128 -7.11 23.18 4.79
C ALA A 128 -6.99 23.14 3.25
N GLY A 129 -7.76 22.25 2.62
CA GLY A 129 -7.82 21.99 1.18
C GLY A 129 -6.61 21.26 0.59
N LEU A 130 -5.67 20.79 1.40
CA LEU A 130 -4.40 20.21 0.95
C LEU A 130 -4.17 18.82 1.52
N THR A 131 -3.56 17.95 0.73
CA THR A 131 -3.12 16.63 1.18
C THR A 131 -2.13 16.76 2.33
N HIS A 132 -2.32 15.96 3.38
CA HIS A 132 -1.39 15.90 4.48
C HIS A 132 0.00 15.44 4.00
N GLY A 133 1.07 16.14 4.43
CA GLY A 133 2.43 15.81 4.00
C GLY A 133 2.84 14.36 4.32
N GLY A 134 2.38 13.82 5.45
CA GLY A 134 2.56 12.41 5.81
C GLY A 134 1.90 11.42 4.84
N ILE A 135 0.79 11.77 4.17
CA ILE A 135 0.20 10.95 3.12
C ILE A 135 1.06 10.99 1.86
N SER A 136 1.61 12.16 1.51
CA SER A 136 2.59 12.26 0.42
C SER A 136 3.83 11.40 0.70
N ALA A 137 4.34 11.41 1.94
CA ALA A 137 5.44 10.56 2.37
C ALA A 137 5.12 9.06 2.23
N LEU A 138 3.94 8.66 2.69
CA LEU A 138 3.44 7.28 2.61
C LEU A 138 3.34 6.78 1.17
N LEU A 139 2.77 7.59 0.27
CA LEU A 139 2.67 7.27 -1.15
C LEU A 139 4.05 7.13 -1.81
N LEU A 140 4.96 8.07 -1.51
CA LEU A 140 6.30 8.06 -2.08
C LEU A 140 7.12 6.87 -1.58
N ASP A 141 7.05 6.51 -0.30
CA ASP A 141 7.72 5.31 0.22
C ASP A 141 7.31 4.05 -0.56
N GLN A 142 6.00 3.86 -0.75
CA GLN A 142 5.48 2.72 -1.50
C GLN A 142 5.95 2.74 -2.97
N VAL A 143 5.75 3.86 -3.69
CA VAL A 143 6.07 3.93 -5.13
C VAL A 143 7.57 3.78 -5.38
N LEU A 144 8.41 4.32 -4.50
CA LEU A 144 9.86 4.13 -4.59
C LEU A 144 10.26 2.66 -4.30
N GLY A 145 9.61 2.01 -3.33
CA GLY A 145 9.83 0.59 -3.05
C GLY A 145 9.44 -0.31 -4.21
N GLU A 146 8.32 -0.01 -4.87
CA GLU A 146 7.86 -0.69 -6.08
C GLU A 146 8.83 -0.51 -7.25
N ALA A 147 9.43 0.68 -7.39
CA ALA A 147 10.48 0.93 -8.38
C ALA A 147 11.76 0.13 -8.09
N ALA A 148 12.16 0.02 -6.82
CA ALA A 148 13.30 -0.83 -6.43
C ALA A 148 13.03 -2.32 -6.74
N GLU A 149 11.82 -2.82 -6.41
CA GLU A 149 11.41 -4.20 -6.72
C GLU A 149 11.38 -4.46 -8.22
N HIS A 150 10.76 -3.56 -9.01
CA HIS A 150 10.69 -3.66 -10.47
C HIS A 150 12.07 -3.59 -11.15
N GLY A 151 12.99 -2.81 -10.59
CA GLY A 151 14.38 -2.75 -11.04
C GLY A 151 15.23 -3.98 -10.68
N GLY A 152 14.63 -5.01 -10.08
CA GLY A 152 15.32 -6.26 -9.70
C GLY A 152 16.16 -6.15 -8.43
N ALA A 153 15.99 -5.10 -7.64
CA ALA A 153 16.78 -4.84 -6.44
C ALA A 153 15.89 -4.51 -5.23
N PRO A 154 15.02 -5.44 -4.79
CA PRO A 154 14.10 -5.22 -3.69
C PRO A 154 14.87 -4.98 -2.39
N GLY A 155 14.29 -4.15 -1.52
CA GLY A 155 14.91 -3.84 -0.23
C GLY A 155 13.93 -3.24 0.75
N MET A 156 14.34 -3.20 2.01
CA MET A 156 13.61 -2.49 3.05
C MET A 156 14.03 -1.02 3.01
N THR A 157 13.10 -0.09 3.22
CA THR A 157 13.42 1.33 3.33
C THR A 157 14.44 1.54 4.45
N GLY A 158 15.64 2.01 4.08
CA GLY A 158 16.68 2.42 5.01
C GLY A 158 16.64 3.92 5.29
N THR A 159 16.36 4.72 4.25
CA THR A 159 16.22 6.17 4.38
C THR A 159 15.22 6.69 3.35
N LEU A 160 14.39 7.64 3.76
CA LEU A 160 13.49 8.39 2.88
C LEU A 160 13.70 9.88 3.14
N THR A 161 14.12 10.61 2.10
CA THR A 161 14.31 12.06 2.13
C THR A 161 13.25 12.71 1.26
N LEU A 162 12.53 13.71 1.80
CA LEU A 162 11.44 14.39 1.11
C LEU A 162 11.71 15.89 0.99
N ARG A 163 11.31 16.49 -0.13
CA ARG A 163 11.30 17.94 -0.34
C ARG A 163 9.92 18.38 -0.78
N TYR A 164 9.19 19.07 0.09
CA TYR A 164 7.89 19.67 -0.21
C TYR A 164 8.13 21.00 -0.94
N ARG A 165 7.87 21.01 -2.26
CA ARG A 165 8.16 22.15 -3.16
C ARG A 165 7.00 23.13 -3.25
N ARG A 166 5.77 22.63 -3.21
CA ARG A 166 4.53 23.41 -3.29
C ARG A 166 3.40 22.66 -2.56
N PRO A 167 2.30 23.35 -2.22
CA PRO A 167 1.10 22.70 -1.71
C PRO A 167 0.67 21.55 -2.61
N THR A 168 0.31 20.41 -2.00
CA THR A 168 -0.29 19.27 -2.70
C THR A 168 -1.80 19.39 -2.58
N PRO A 169 -2.54 19.69 -3.66
CA PRO A 169 -4.00 19.79 -3.59
C PRO A 169 -4.64 18.42 -3.37
N LEU A 170 -5.83 18.40 -2.77
CA LEU A 170 -6.72 17.24 -2.86
C LEU A 170 -7.16 16.99 -4.32
N GLY A 171 -7.63 15.79 -4.60
CA GLY A 171 -8.04 15.34 -5.93
C GLY A 171 -6.96 14.54 -6.66
N LYS A 172 -6.92 14.68 -7.99
CA LYS A 172 -6.07 13.85 -8.87
C LYS A 172 -4.60 14.24 -8.79
N LEU A 173 -3.78 13.27 -8.46
CA LEU A 173 -2.33 13.38 -8.37
C LEU A 173 -1.67 12.21 -9.09
N ARG A 174 -0.41 12.41 -9.48
CA ARG A 174 0.43 11.38 -10.08
C ARG A 174 1.71 11.22 -9.29
N ALA A 175 2.00 9.99 -8.87
CA ALA A 175 3.26 9.62 -8.23
C ALA A 175 4.11 8.82 -9.21
N GLU A 176 5.41 9.13 -9.30
CA GLU A 176 6.35 8.43 -10.18
C GLU A 176 7.68 8.18 -9.47
N ALA A 177 8.32 7.06 -9.78
CA ALA A 177 9.66 6.75 -9.31
C ALA A 177 10.45 5.89 -10.30
N ARG A 178 11.77 5.95 -10.18
CA ARG A 178 12.73 5.15 -10.93
C ARG A 178 13.99 4.91 -10.12
N VAL A 179 14.65 3.78 -10.36
CA VAL A 179 15.99 3.51 -9.82
C VAL A 179 16.96 4.52 -10.44
N ASP A 180 17.71 5.20 -9.58
CA ASP A 180 18.81 6.08 -9.98
C ASP A 180 20.10 5.27 -10.14
N ARG A 181 20.45 4.48 -9.12
CA ARG A 181 21.64 3.62 -9.12
C ARG A 181 21.57 2.53 -8.07
N ILE A 182 22.43 1.52 -8.22
CA ILE A 182 22.59 0.42 -7.27
C ILE A 182 24.05 0.35 -6.84
N GLU A 183 24.29 0.31 -5.53
CA GLU A 183 25.62 0.19 -4.93
C GLU A 183 25.65 -0.92 -3.89
N GLY A 184 26.13 -2.10 -4.29
CA GLY A 184 26.17 -3.28 -3.43
C GLY A 184 24.77 -3.68 -2.96
N VAL A 185 24.50 -3.53 -1.66
CA VAL A 185 23.22 -3.89 -1.04
C VAL A 185 22.23 -2.74 -0.96
N LYS A 186 22.56 -1.57 -1.55
CA LYS A 186 21.74 -0.36 -1.51
C LYS A 186 21.21 -0.04 -2.91
N THR A 187 19.91 0.16 -3.00
CA THR A 187 19.22 0.67 -4.19
C THR A 187 18.81 2.10 -3.91
N PHE A 188 19.29 3.03 -4.73
CA PHE A 188 18.92 4.44 -4.67
C PHE A 188 17.82 4.71 -5.68
N VAL A 189 16.71 5.26 -5.21
CA VAL A 189 15.51 5.50 -6.01
C VAL A 189 15.13 6.97 -5.88
N THR A 190 14.75 7.58 -6.99
CA THR A 190 14.21 8.95 -7.00
C THR A 190 12.76 8.90 -7.46
N GLY A 191 11.94 9.83 -6.96
CA GLY A 191 10.57 9.95 -7.37
C GLY A 191 9.92 11.25 -6.94
N HIS A 192 8.67 11.45 -7.33
CA HIS A 192 7.93 12.66 -6.99
C HIS A 192 6.42 12.43 -7.06
N ILE A 193 5.66 13.33 -6.42
CA ILE A 193 4.22 13.52 -6.62
C ILE A 193 4.02 14.82 -7.37
N ALA A 194 3.20 14.81 -8.42
CA ALA A 194 2.76 15.98 -9.17
C ALA A 194 1.24 16.14 -9.10
N GLY A 195 0.82 17.40 -8.93
CA GLY A 195 -0.56 17.83 -9.14
C GLY A 195 -0.72 18.60 -10.46
N PRO A 196 -1.86 19.28 -10.67
CA PRO A 196 -2.14 20.05 -11.88
C PRO A 196 -1.08 21.11 -12.20
N ASP A 197 -0.50 21.73 -11.17
CA ASP A 197 0.53 22.76 -11.27
C ASP A 197 1.97 22.18 -11.21
N GLY A 198 2.11 20.87 -11.39
CA GLY A 198 3.38 20.12 -11.44
C GLY A 198 3.82 19.51 -10.09
N VAL A 199 5.12 19.17 -10.00
CA VAL A 199 5.78 18.55 -8.84
C VAL A 199 5.51 19.23 -7.48
N CYS A 200 4.71 18.56 -6.64
CA CYS A 200 4.43 18.97 -5.26
C CYS A 200 5.50 18.53 -4.27
N VAL A 201 5.91 17.26 -4.35
CA VAL A 201 6.86 16.65 -3.41
C VAL A 201 7.86 15.82 -4.18
N GLU A 202 9.15 15.99 -3.90
CA GLU A 202 10.23 15.14 -4.42
C GLU A 202 10.70 14.19 -3.32
N ALA A 203 11.16 12.99 -3.72
CA ALA A 203 11.70 11.97 -2.84
C ALA A 203 13.00 11.36 -3.35
N GLU A 204 13.88 11.07 -2.41
CA GLU A 204 15.04 10.17 -2.57
C GLU A 204 14.94 9.07 -1.52
N GLY A 205 14.96 7.81 -1.97
CA GLY A 205 14.89 6.63 -1.12
C GLY A 205 16.14 5.77 -1.24
N ILE A 206 16.59 5.23 -0.11
CA ILE A 206 17.65 4.21 -0.06
C ILE A 206 17.02 2.93 0.47
N PHE A 207 16.93 1.92 -0.39
CA PHE A 207 16.41 0.60 -0.05
C PHE A 207 17.57 -0.37 0.17
N ILE A 208 17.49 -1.15 1.24
CA ILE A 208 18.57 -2.03 1.67
C ILE A 208 18.10 -3.47 1.57
N LEU A 209 18.79 -4.29 0.76
CA LEU A 209 18.51 -5.72 0.66
C LEU A 209 18.70 -6.37 2.06
N PRO A 210 17.70 -7.06 2.64
CA PRO A 210 17.83 -7.63 3.98
C PRO A 210 18.93 -8.68 4.08
N ARG A 211 19.53 -8.84 5.27
CA ARG A 211 20.62 -9.82 5.49
C ARG A 211 20.22 -11.25 5.12
N TRP A 212 18.98 -11.65 5.39
CA TRP A 212 18.47 -12.98 5.07
C TRP A 212 18.32 -13.21 3.56
N ALA A 213 17.98 -12.17 2.79
CA ALA A 213 17.88 -12.26 1.33
C ALA A 213 19.25 -12.29 0.65
N ARG A 214 20.28 -11.69 1.28
CA ARG A 214 21.67 -11.71 0.78
C ARG A 214 22.31 -13.10 0.83
N ALA A 215 21.89 -13.95 1.77
CA ALA A 215 22.45 -15.28 1.97
C ALA A 215 21.86 -16.33 1.00
N ALA A 216 20.84 -15.97 0.22
CA ALA A 216 20.19 -16.80 -0.78
C ALA A 216 20.51 -16.29 -2.19
N ASP A 217 21.79 -16.24 -2.57
CA ASP A 217 22.37 -16.07 -3.92
C ASP A 217 21.69 -15.10 -4.93
N GLY A 218 20.93 -14.11 -4.47
CA GLY A 218 20.34 -13.01 -5.27
C GLY A 218 19.41 -13.41 -6.43
N THR A 219 19.24 -14.70 -6.70
CA THR A 219 18.47 -15.25 -7.84
C THR A 219 17.22 -16.01 -7.39
N SER A 220 17.09 -16.31 -6.09
CA SER A 220 15.85 -16.86 -5.56
C SER A 220 14.83 -15.75 -5.35
N PRO A 221 13.57 -15.91 -5.81
CA PRO A 221 12.48 -15.07 -5.31
C PRO A 221 12.48 -15.11 -3.78
N LEU A 222 11.95 -14.06 -3.15
CA LEU A 222 11.75 -14.02 -1.69
C LEU A 222 11.28 -15.42 -1.24
N PRO A 223 11.97 -16.05 -0.26
CA PRO A 223 11.74 -17.45 0.06
C PRO A 223 10.25 -17.61 0.38
N VAL A 224 9.56 -18.42 -0.42
CA VAL A 224 8.21 -18.89 -0.13
C VAL A 224 8.40 -19.98 0.92
N PRO A 225 7.97 -19.78 2.18
CA PRO A 225 8.09 -20.84 3.18
C PRO A 225 7.23 -22.02 2.73
N GLY A 226 7.84 -23.18 2.52
CA GLY A 226 7.15 -24.42 2.12
C GLY A 226 7.60 -25.09 0.82
N GLN A 227 8.56 -24.52 0.08
CA GLN A 227 9.27 -25.25 -0.97
C GLN A 227 10.61 -25.77 -0.45
N ALA A 228 10.63 -27.05 -0.09
CA ALA A 228 11.82 -27.89 0.02
C ALA A 228 11.73 -28.98 -1.06
#